data_AF-A0A8J5ZG41-F1
#
_entry.id   AF-A0A8J5ZG41-F1
#
_cell.length_a   1.000
_cell.length_b   1.000
_cell.length_c   1.000
_cell.angle_alpha   90.00
_cell.angle_beta   90.00
_cell.angle_gamma   90.00
#
_symmetry.space_group_name_H-M   'P 1'
#
loop_
_entity.id
_entity.type
_entity.pdbx_description
1 polymer ?
#
loop_
_entity_poly.entity_id
_entity_poly.type
_entity_poly.pdbx_seq_one_letter_code
_entity_poly.pdbx_strand_id
1 'polypeptide(L)'
;MASSSSLVRPLCNQSQSPLLHWVADRRKAFISPLCNGGSATSKDGVAFEPCNEYYSSKNGSFSSFFGSKNVSFNINHKHPRLNRGVARSGQAMAVAVEPAREIMTKQKPPTKQRRVVVTGMGVVTPLGHDPDVFYNNLLEGASGISEIEAFDCAQFPTRIAGEIKSLSADGWIAPKLSKRMDKFMLYMLIAGKKALEDGGVTEDVMEELDKEKCGVLIGSAMGGMKVFNDAIEALRISYRKMNPFCVPFATTNMGSAMLAMDLGWMGPNYSISTACATSNFCILNAANHMIRGEADMMLCGGSDAAIIPIGLGGFVACKALSKRNGDPTKASRPWDVNRDGFVMGEGAGVLLLEELEHAKRRGATIYAEFLGGSFTCDAYHMTEPHPDGNKLDLYYYKSLHFCISYFRWQCHEDQART
;
A
#
# COMPACT_ATOMS: atom_id res chain seq x y z
N MET A 1 -62.03 14.38 -28.06
CA MET A 1 -62.91 13.49 -27.26
C MET A 1 -62.02 12.53 -26.49
N ALA A 2 -62.16 12.54 -25.15
CA ALA A 2 -61.76 11.60 -24.09
C ALA A 2 -60.36 10.92 -24.16
N SER A 3 -59.39 11.10 -23.25
CA SER A 3 -59.31 11.02 -21.77
C SER A 3 -59.25 9.59 -21.16
N SER A 4 -58.17 9.31 -20.41
CA SER A 4 -58.06 8.53 -19.13
C SER A 4 -56.75 7.71 -19.14
N SER A 5 -55.67 7.95 -18.37
CA SER A 5 -55.44 8.04 -16.91
C SER A 5 -56.22 7.05 -16.05
N SER A 6 -55.52 6.17 -15.31
CA SER A 6 -55.66 5.88 -13.85
C SER A 6 -55.00 4.54 -13.46
N LEU A 7 -53.99 4.53 -12.56
CA LEU A 7 -54.02 4.28 -11.10
C LEU A 7 -53.82 2.78 -10.74
N VAL A 8 -52.69 2.34 -10.16
CA VAL A 8 -52.24 2.38 -8.74
C VAL A 8 -52.74 1.21 -7.86
N ARG A 9 -51.80 0.28 -7.54
CA ARG A 9 -51.52 -0.46 -6.26
C ARG A 9 -52.63 -1.33 -5.60
N PRO A 10 -52.36 -2.04 -4.48
CA PRO A 10 -51.27 -2.97 -4.11
C PRO A 10 -51.83 -4.30 -3.52
N LEU A 11 -51.04 -5.37 -3.37
CA LEU A 11 -51.28 -6.35 -2.30
C LEU A 11 -49.96 -6.86 -1.72
N CYS A 12 -49.90 -6.74 -0.41
CA CYS A 12 -48.82 -7.11 0.49
C CYS A 12 -49.21 -8.38 1.25
N ASN A 13 -48.16 -9.08 1.71
CA ASN A 13 -48.07 -9.91 2.91
C ASN A 13 -48.21 -11.45 2.85
N GLN A 14 -47.07 -12.04 3.30
CA GLN A 14 -46.92 -13.09 4.33
C GLN A 14 -47.07 -14.56 3.93
N SER A 15 -45.95 -15.29 3.94
CA SER A 15 -45.45 -16.06 5.11
C SER A 15 -44.39 -17.07 4.64
N GLN A 16 -43.15 -16.92 5.10
CA GLN A 16 -42.46 -17.76 6.09
C GLN A 16 -41.56 -18.86 5.49
N SER A 17 -40.29 -18.75 5.85
CA SER A 17 -39.22 -19.74 5.71
C SER A 17 -39.36 -20.89 6.70
N PRO A 18 -38.58 -21.98 6.50
CA PRO A 18 -37.89 -22.53 7.67
C PRO A 18 -36.40 -22.89 7.43
N LEU A 19 -35.59 -22.46 8.42
CA LEU A 19 -34.52 -23.20 9.13
C LEU A 19 -33.22 -23.50 8.34
N LEU A 20 -32.03 -22.95 8.62
CA LEU A 20 -31.42 -22.52 9.89
C LEU A 20 -31.47 -23.60 10.98
N HIS A 21 -30.60 -24.60 10.86
CA HIS A 21 -30.07 -25.42 11.96
C HIS A 21 -28.77 -26.09 11.48
N TRP A 22 -27.61 -25.61 11.95
CA TRP A 22 -26.42 -26.41 12.32
C TRP A 22 -25.19 -25.52 12.55
N VAL A 23 -25.17 -24.80 13.68
CA VAL A 23 -23.93 -24.36 14.34
C VAL A 23 -24.14 -24.51 15.84
N ALA A 24 -23.67 -25.62 16.40
CA ALA A 24 -23.25 -25.78 17.80
C ALA A 24 -23.00 -27.27 18.06
N ASP A 25 -21.75 -27.72 17.93
CA ASP A 25 -21.09 -28.62 18.90
C ASP A 25 -19.82 -29.23 18.28
N ARG A 26 -18.67 -28.80 18.82
CA ARG A 26 -17.54 -29.63 19.28
C ARG A 26 -16.30 -28.76 19.40
N ARG A 27 -16.11 -28.21 20.60
CA ARG A 27 -14.77 -27.97 21.15
C ARG A 27 -14.59 -28.88 22.37
N LYS A 28 -13.40 -29.49 22.43
CA LYS A 28 -12.76 -30.24 23.52
C LYS A 28 -12.98 -31.75 23.57
N ALA A 29 -11.91 -32.45 23.20
CA ALA A 29 -11.23 -33.53 23.92
C ALA A 29 -10.85 -34.67 22.97
N PHE A 30 -9.58 -34.72 22.53
CA PHE A 30 -8.61 -35.68 23.07
C PHE A 30 -7.21 -35.38 22.50
N ILE A 31 -6.27 -35.11 23.41
CA ILE A 31 -4.83 -35.14 23.19
C ILE A 31 -4.37 -36.52 23.63
N SER A 32 -3.59 -37.22 22.81
CA SER A 32 -2.29 -37.85 23.16
C SER A 32 -1.86 -38.92 22.13
N PRO A 33 -0.55 -39.21 22.03
CA PRO A 33 0.13 -39.47 20.76
C PRO A 33 0.48 -40.95 20.56
N LEU A 34 0.79 -41.32 19.31
CA LEU A 34 1.63 -42.49 19.04
C LEU A 34 2.62 -42.17 17.91
N CYS A 35 3.88 -42.34 18.28
CA CYS A 35 5.08 -42.04 17.52
C CYS A 35 5.40 -43.08 16.45
N ASN A 36 6.35 -42.64 15.59
CA ASN A 36 7.38 -43.38 14.87
C ASN A 36 7.10 -44.00 13.49
N GLY A 37 7.95 -43.54 12.57
CA GLY A 37 8.24 -44.12 11.26
C GLY A 37 8.99 -43.10 10.42
N GLY A 38 10.28 -42.87 10.73
CA GLY A 38 11.09 -41.81 10.13
C GLY A 38 11.64 -42.11 8.73
N SER A 39 12.06 -41.04 8.05
CA SER A 39 13.19 -41.08 7.11
C SER A 39 13.79 -39.68 7.00
N ALA A 40 15.07 -39.58 7.32
CA ALA A 40 15.90 -38.38 7.26
C ALA A 40 16.23 -37.98 5.81
N THR A 41 16.37 -36.67 5.55
CA THR A 41 17.52 -36.06 4.84
C THR A 41 17.51 -34.52 4.96
N SER A 42 18.60 -34.00 5.53
CA SER A 42 19.27 -32.70 5.34
C SER A 42 18.43 -31.42 5.17
N LYS A 43 18.32 -30.65 6.25
CA LYS A 43 18.09 -29.20 6.24
C LYS A 43 19.37 -28.50 6.68
N ASP A 44 20.08 -27.86 5.76
CA ASP A 44 21.02 -26.78 6.10
C ASP A 44 20.32 -25.45 5.82
N GLY A 45 19.67 -24.93 6.85
CA GLY A 45 19.12 -23.58 6.89
C GLY A 45 19.80 -22.84 8.03
N VAL A 46 20.59 -21.82 7.69
CA VAL A 46 21.27 -20.95 8.66
C VAL A 46 20.21 -20.16 9.41
N ALA A 47 19.84 -20.66 10.59
CA ALA A 47 19.01 -19.94 11.55
C ALA A 47 19.91 -18.96 12.32
N PHE A 48 19.60 -17.66 12.24
CA PHE A 48 20.13 -16.68 13.17
C PHE A 48 19.43 -16.89 14.53
N GLU A 49 20.16 -17.39 15.52
CA GLU A 49 19.70 -17.38 16.91
C GLU A 49 19.68 -15.96 17.48
N PRO A 50 18.62 -15.56 18.21
CA PRO A 50 18.60 -14.30 18.94
C PRO A 50 19.51 -14.39 20.17
N CYS A 51 20.59 -13.60 20.17
CA CYS A 51 21.52 -13.50 21.29
C CYS A 51 20.85 -12.78 22.47
N ASN A 52 20.62 -13.51 23.56
CA ASN A 52 19.97 -13.04 24.80
C ASN A 52 20.93 -12.35 25.80
N GLU A 53 22.07 -11.84 25.35
CA GLU A 53 23.03 -11.13 26.22
C GLU A 53 23.07 -9.62 25.90
N TYR A 54 21.99 -8.90 26.22
CA TYR A 54 22.09 -7.42 26.30
C TYR A 54 21.20 -6.74 27.35
N TYR A 55 20.67 -7.50 28.32
CA TYR A 55 20.00 -6.94 29.50
C TYR A 55 20.53 -7.56 30.79
N SER A 56 21.81 -7.36 31.07
CA SER A 56 22.30 -7.44 32.45
C SER A 56 23.66 -6.74 32.60
N SER A 57 23.67 -5.42 32.80
CA SER A 57 24.68 -4.81 33.66
C SER A 57 24.15 -3.50 34.27
N LYS A 58 24.13 -3.47 35.60
CA LYS A 58 24.00 -2.27 36.41
C LYS A 58 25.37 -1.59 36.49
N ASN A 59 25.32 -0.26 36.61
CA ASN A 59 26.40 0.65 37.01
C ASN A 59 27.57 0.82 36.01
N GLY A 60 27.52 1.91 35.25
CA GLY A 60 28.69 2.39 34.51
C GLY A 60 28.42 3.77 33.91
N SER A 61 29.17 4.76 34.39
CA SER A 61 29.14 6.17 34.05
C SER A 61 29.10 6.43 32.53
N PHE A 62 28.13 7.22 32.07
CA PHE A 62 28.08 7.72 30.69
C PHE A 62 29.04 8.91 30.56
N SER A 63 30.26 8.66 30.08
CA SER A 63 31.18 9.71 29.63
C SER A 63 31.38 9.64 28.12
N SER A 64 31.02 10.75 27.49
CA SER A 64 31.29 11.17 26.13
C SER A 64 32.71 10.90 25.61
N PHE A 65 32.83 10.39 24.39
CA PHE A 65 34.02 10.47 23.56
C PHE A 65 33.67 11.10 22.19
N PHE A 66 33.85 12.41 22.08
CA PHE A 66 34.41 13.03 20.88
C PHE A 66 35.46 14.03 21.37
N GLY A 67 36.70 13.81 20.96
CA GLY A 67 37.87 14.47 21.52
C GLY A 67 38.01 15.93 21.14
N SER A 68 38.66 16.69 22.03
CA SER A 68 39.46 17.85 21.65
C SER A 68 40.48 18.18 22.74
N LYS A 69 41.75 18.06 22.33
CA LYS A 69 43.00 18.72 22.76
C LYS A 69 43.13 19.26 24.20
N ASN A 70 44.14 18.74 24.89
CA ASN A 70 44.77 19.28 26.10
C ASN A 70 45.22 20.75 25.96
N VAL A 71 44.90 21.57 26.96
CA VAL A 71 45.80 22.58 27.56
C VAL A 71 45.53 22.62 29.06
N SER A 72 46.56 22.36 29.87
CA SER A 72 46.55 22.48 31.34
C SER A 72 46.80 23.92 31.78
N PHE A 73 46.24 24.35 32.94
CA PHE A 73 47.02 24.71 34.16
C PHE A 73 46.21 25.40 35.27
N ASN A 74 46.51 24.97 36.51
CA ASN A 74 46.56 25.67 37.82
C ASN A 74 45.29 26.24 38.50
N ILE A 75 44.84 25.68 39.63
CA ILE A 75 45.32 25.77 41.04
C ILE A 75 44.76 27.03 41.78
N ASN A 76 43.91 26.87 42.81
CA ASN A 76 44.27 27.05 44.25
C ASN A 76 43.08 27.08 45.26
N HIS A 77 43.25 26.24 46.30
CA HIS A 77 42.85 26.28 47.73
C HIS A 77 41.82 27.27 48.32
N LYS A 78 40.98 26.79 49.26
CA LYS A 78 41.22 26.83 50.74
C LYS A 78 40.05 26.22 51.57
N HIS A 79 40.39 25.32 52.50
CA HIS A 79 39.62 24.88 53.69
C HIS A 79 40.03 25.76 54.92
N PRO A 80 39.42 25.77 56.15
CA PRO A 80 38.89 24.60 56.89
C PRO A 80 37.75 24.81 57.94
N ARG A 81 37.47 23.68 58.62
CA ARG A 81 36.54 23.25 59.69
C ARG A 81 36.41 24.11 60.97
N LEU A 82 35.26 24.01 61.69
CA LEU A 82 35.17 23.39 63.05
C LEU A 82 33.76 23.30 63.70
N ASN A 83 33.43 22.08 64.12
CA ASN A 83 32.61 21.49 65.21
C ASN A 83 31.40 22.15 65.95
N ARG A 84 30.32 21.34 65.96
CA ARG A 84 29.37 20.89 67.04
C ARG A 84 28.56 21.87 67.90
N GLY A 85 27.23 21.69 67.86
CA GLY A 85 26.25 22.07 68.89
C GLY A 85 24.92 21.30 68.75
N VAL A 86 24.31 20.92 69.86
CA VAL A 86 23.15 20.00 70.01
C VAL A 86 21.79 20.70 69.83
N ALA A 87 20.78 19.89 69.46
CA ALA A 87 19.38 20.15 69.14
C ALA A 87 18.58 21.23 69.90
N ARG A 88 17.62 21.88 69.20
CA ARG A 88 16.19 21.96 69.60
C ARG A 88 15.28 22.50 68.48
N SER A 89 14.00 22.17 68.64
CA SER A 89 12.88 22.15 67.70
C SER A 89 12.45 23.47 67.06
N GLY A 90 12.08 23.40 65.78
CA GLY A 90 11.18 24.35 65.12
C GLY A 90 10.36 23.60 64.06
N GLN A 91 9.03 23.59 64.20
CA GLN A 91 8.10 23.07 63.21
C GLN A 91 8.15 23.93 61.93
N ALA A 92 8.37 23.31 60.78
CA ALA A 92 8.15 23.94 59.48
C ALA A 92 6.77 23.50 58.96
N MET A 93 5.86 24.47 58.83
CA MET A 93 4.54 24.29 58.21
C MET A 93 4.73 24.09 56.71
N ALA A 94 4.44 22.90 56.20
CA ALA A 94 4.32 22.67 54.77
C ALA A 94 2.96 23.20 54.30
N VAL A 95 2.96 24.30 53.56
CA VAL A 95 1.78 24.78 52.82
C VAL A 95 1.64 23.87 51.59
N ALA A 96 0.65 22.98 51.62
CA ALA A 96 0.25 22.22 50.45
C ALA A 96 -0.48 23.17 49.49
N VAL A 97 0.18 23.52 48.38
CA VAL A 97 -0.50 24.12 47.22
C VAL A 97 -1.08 22.98 46.41
N GLU A 98 -2.40 22.79 46.48
CA GLU A 98 -3.06 21.87 45.56
C GLU A 98 -3.07 22.49 44.15
N PRO A 99 -2.62 21.77 43.11
CA PRO A 99 -2.83 22.22 41.76
C PRO A 99 -4.30 22.01 41.42
N ALA A 100 -5.07 23.09 41.35
CA ALA A 100 -6.38 23.06 40.73
C ALA A 100 -6.24 22.55 39.28
N ARG A 101 -6.58 21.28 39.05
CA ARG A 101 -6.79 20.74 37.71
C ARG A 101 -8.16 21.25 37.24
N GLU A 102 -8.17 22.45 36.68
CA GLU A 102 -9.20 22.77 35.70
C GLU A 102 -8.95 21.92 34.47
N ILE A 103 -9.71 20.82 34.37
CA ILE A 103 -9.88 20.12 33.10
C ILE A 103 -10.76 21.03 32.25
N MET A 104 -10.15 22.03 31.62
CA MET A 104 -10.72 22.64 30.43
C MET A 104 -10.76 21.55 29.37
N THR A 105 -11.92 20.91 29.22
CA THR A 105 -12.24 20.17 28.01
C THR A 105 -12.25 21.18 26.87
N LYS A 106 -11.09 21.43 26.26
CA LYS A 106 -11.03 21.96 24.90
C LYS A 106 -11.68 20.89 24.04
N GLN A 107 -13.00 20.96 23.89
CA GLN A 107 -13.67 20.27 22.80
C GLN A 107 -13.01 20.82 21.53
N LYS A 108 -12.21 19.98 20.89
CA LYS A 108 -11.70 20.28 19.56
C LYS A 108 -12.97 20.53 18.72
N PRO A 109 -13.10 21.68 18.05
CA PRO A 109 -14.28 21.92 17.21
C PRO A 109 -14.42 20.72 16.28
N PRO A 110 -15.65 20.24 16.00
CA PRO A 110 -15.86 19.10 15.11
C PRO A 110 -15.23 19.46 13.77
N THR A 111 -14.04 18.91 13.51
CA THR A 111 -13.42 19.02 12.21
C THR A 111 -14.30 18.23 11.28
N LYS A 112 -15.06 18.93 10.42
CA LYS A 112 -15.86 18.33 9.34
C LYS A 112 -14.95 17.33 8.61
N GLN A 113 -15.18 16.05 8.84
CA GLN A 113 -14.30 15.00 8.32
C GLN A 113 -14.47 14.98 6.80
N ARG A 114 -13.38 15.22 6.07
CA ARG A 114 -13.40 15.24 4.61
C ARG A 114 -13.65 13.81 4.11
N ARG A 115 -14.66 13.65 3.27
CA ARG A 115 -15.08 12.35 2.71
C ARG A 115 -14.36 12.15 1.39
N VAL A 116 -13.95 10.92 1.10
CA VAL A 116 -13.14 10.58 -0.08
C VAL A 116 -13.92 9.66 -0.98
N VAL A 117 -13.97 9.96 -2.27
CA VAL A 117 -14.67 9.18 -3.29
C VAL A 117 -13.74 8.79 -4.42
N VAL A 118 -14.08 7.69 -5.11
CA VAL A 118 -13.47 7.29 -6.38
C VAL A 118 -14.28 7.91 -7.51
N THR A 119 -13.64 8.77 -8.31
CA THR A 119 -14.31 9.45 -9.43
C THR A 119 -13.81 9.02 -10.79
N GLY A 120 -12.68 8.33 -10.87
CA GLY A 120 -12.14 7.80 -12.11
C GLY A 120 -11.25 6.58 -11.90
N MET A 121 -11.10 5.76 -12.94
CA MET A 121 -10.24 4.58 -12.93
C MET A 121 -9.52 4.38 -14.26
N GLY A 122 -8.31 3.84 -14.20
CA GLY A 122 -7.53 3.51 -15.37
C GLY A 122 -6.69 2.26 -15.15
N VAL A 123 -6.62 1.42 -16.18
CA VAL A 123 -5.96 0.12 -16.11
C VAL A 123 -5.10 -0.12 -17.34
N VAL A 124 -4.03 -0.86 -17.17
CA VAL A 124 -3.17 -1.38 -18.24
C VAL A 124 -2.85 -2.80 -17.85
N THR A 125 -3.45 -3.80 -18.50
CA THR A 125 -3.37 -5.20 -18.07
C THR A 125 -3.31 -6.16 -19.27
N PRO A 126 -2.90 -7.42 -19.06
CA PRO A 126 -2.98 -8.45 -20.10
C PRO A 126 -4.41 -8.80 -20.53
N LEU A 127 -5.41 -8.39 -19.74
CA LEU A 127 -6.84 -8.60 -19.98
C LEU A 127 -7.53 -7.38 -20.59
N GLY A 128 -6.78 -6.34 -20.96
CA GLY A 128 -7.32 -5.11 -21.53
C GLY A 128 -6.77 -3.86 -20.85
N HIS A 129 -6.84 -2.76 -21.58
CA HIS A 129 -6.30 -1.46 -21.19
C HIS A 129 -7.38 -0.42 -20.91
N ASP A 130 -8.65 -0.83 -20.96
CA ASP A 130 -9.80 0.02 -20.69
C ASP A 130 -10.62 -0.64 -19.56
N PRO A 131 -11.13 0.12 -18.58
CA PRO A 131 -11.80 -0.44 -17.40
C PRO A 131 -12.96 -1.38 -17.74
N ASP A 132 -13.81 -1.00 -18.69
CA ASP A 132 -14.96 -1.81 -19.11
C ASP A 132 -14.55 -3.12 -19.78
N VAL A 133 -13.56 -3.06 -20.68
CA VAL A 133 -13.04 -4.26 -21.36
C VAL A 133 -12.40 -5.21 -20.35
N PHE A 134 -11.57 -4.66 -19.46
CA PHE A 134 -10.96 -5.42 -18.38
C PHE A 134 -12.01 -6.08 -17.49
N TYR A 135 -13.03 -5.33 -17.06
CA TYR A 135 -14.09 -5.83 -16.18
C TYR A 135 -14.94 -6.91 -16.87
N ASN A 136 -15.33 -6.71 -18.13
CA ASN A 136 -16.10 -7.70 -18.88
C ASN A 136 -15.31 -9.00 -19.09
N ASN A 137 -14.02 -8.91 -19.42
CA ASN A 137 -13.15 -10.09 -19.53
C ASN A 137 -13.02 -10.85 -18.20
N LEU A 138 -13.01 -10.15 -17.06
CA LEU A 138 -13.05 -10.79 -15.74
C LEU A 138 -14.37 -11.53 -15.50
N LEU A 139 -15.51 -10.93 -15.85
CA LEU A 139 -16.84 -11.55 -15.72
C LEU A 139 -16.99 -12.80 -16.59
N GLU A 140 -16.36 -12.79 -17.77
CA GLU A 140 -16.31 -13.94 -18.69
C GLU A 140 -15.34 -15.05 -18.25
N GLY A 141 -14.53 -14.79 -17.22
CA GLY A 141 -13.51 -15.74 -16.75
C GLY A 141 -12.34 -15.89 -17.72
N ALA A 142 -12.06 -14.87 -18.54
CA ALA A 142 -10.94 -14.87 -19.46
C ALA A 142 -9.60 -14.90 -18.70
N SER A 143 -8.62 -15.62 -19.24
CA SER A 143 -7.26 -15.67 -18.69
C SER A 143 -6.31 -14.81 -19.53
N GLY A 144 -5.61 -13.88 -18.87
CA GLY A 144 -4.53 -13.11 -19.48
C GLY A 144 -3.18 -13.82 -19.48
N ILE A 145 -3.11 -15.07 -19.02
CA ILE A 145 -1.87 -15.84 -18.93
C ILE A 145 -1.59 -16.59 -20.23
N SER A 146 -0.41 -16.38 -20.80
CA SER A 146 0.11 -17.12 -21.96
C SER A 146 1.59 -17.46 -21.80
N GLU A 147 2.19 -18.07 -22.83
CA GLU A 147 3.64 -18.15 -22.94
C GLU A 147 4.25 -16.74 -23.02
N ILE A 148 5.47 -16.61 -22.49
CA ILE A 148 6.27 -15.38 -22.52
C ILE A 148 6.88 -15.22 -23.91
N GLU A 149 6.66 -14.07 -24.53
CA GLU A 149 7.19 -13.69 -25.85
C GLU A 149 8.24 -12.57 -25.76
N ALA A 150 8.29 -11.84 -24.63
CA ALA A 150 9.23 -10.73 -24.41
C ALA A 150 10.72 -11.10 -24.51
N PHE A 151 11.09 -12.35 -24.21
CA PHE A 151 12.47 -12.85 -24.26
C PHE A 151 12.51 -14.38 -24.34
N ASP A 152 13.66 -14.93 -24.77
CA ASP A 152 13.87 -16.38 -24.75
C ASP A 152 13.96 -16.90 -23.31
N CYS A 153 12.93 -17.66 -22.91
CA CYS A 153 12.84 -18.30 -21.62
C CYS A 153 12.91 -19.83 -21.68
N ALA A 154 13.39 -20.44 -22.78
CA ALA A 154 13.36 -21.90 -22.98
C ALA A 154 14.06 -22.69 -21.84
N GLN A 155 15.11 -22.13 -21.25
CA GLN A 155 15.86 -22.74 -20.14
C GLN A 155 15.23 -22.52 -18.75
N PHE A 156 14.19 -21.69 -18.66
CA PHE A 156 13.51 -21.43 -17.38
C PHE A 156 12.46 -22.52 -17.10
N PRO A 157 12.31 -22.92 -15.82
CA PRO A 157 11.28 -23.90 -15.43
C PRO A 157 9.86 -23.33 -15.55
N THR A 158 9.71 -22.01 -15.49
CA THR A 158 8.46 -21.27 -15.74
C THR A 158 8.65 -20.43 -16.99
N ARG A 159 7.72 -20.53 -17.94
CA ARG A 159 7.75 -19.87 -19.26
C ARG A 159 6.43 -19.19 -19.60
N ILE A 160 5.62 -18.94 -18.58
CA ILE A 160 4.28 -18.39 -18.68
C ILE A 160 4.15 -17.16 -17.79
N ALA A 161 3.39 -16.18 -18.24
CA ALA A 161 3.09 -14.96 -17.49
C ALA A 161 1.83 -14.27 -18.05
N GLY A 162 1.29 -13.34 -17.28
CA GLY A 162 0.38 -12.31 -17.77
C GLY A 162 1.16 -11.18 -18.40
N GLU A 163 1.63 -11.39 -19.63
CA GLU A 163 2.41 -10.41 -20.40
C GLU A 163 1.52 -9.42 -21.14
N ILE A 164 1.89 -8.13 -21.14
CA ILE A 164 1.26 -7.14 -22.00
C ILE A 164 1.98 -7.16 -23.35
N LYS A 165 1.41 -7.90 -24.30
CA LYS A 165 1.99 -8.12 -25.64
C LYS A 165 1.97 -6.88 -26.54
N SER A 166 0.92 -6.08 -26.41
CA SER A 166 0.78 -4.83 -27.18
C SER A 166 0.15 -3.74 -26.33
N LEU A 167 0.75 -2.56 -26.39
CA LEU A 167 0.24 -1.33 -25.80
C LEU A 167 0.77 -0.16 -26.62
N SER A 168 -0.14 0.65 -27.17
CA SER A 168 0.26 1.91 -27.80
C SER A 168 0.43 2.99 -26.75
N ALA A 169 1.52 3.75 -26.86
CA ALA A 169 1.75 4.96 -26.08
C ALA A 169 1.32 6.23 -26.83
N ASP A 170 0.82 6.09 -28.06
CA ASP A 170 0.42 7.21 -28.91
C ASP A 170 -0.73 7.99 -28.28
N GLY A 171 -0.64 9.32 -28.30
CA GLY A 171 -1.59 10.22 -27.62
C GLY A 171 -1.39 10.32 -26.10
N TRP A 172 -0.75 9.33 -25.47
CA TRP A 172 -0.58 9.30 -24.02
C TRP A 172 0.78 9.83 -23.55
N ILE A 173 1.85 9.50 -24.26
CA ILE A 173 3.22 9.84 -23.86
C ILE A 173 4.00 10.35 -25.07
N ALA A 174 4.79 11.39 -24.87
CA ALA A 174 5.68 11.92 -25.91
C ALA A 174 6.58 10.80 -26.49
N PRO A 175 6.67 10.62 -27.83
CA PRO A 175 7.39 9.50 -28.45
C PRO A 175 8.88 9.39 -28.10
N LYS A 176 9.53 10.51 -27.78
CA LYS A 176 10.94 10.53 -27.34
C LYS A 176 11.11 9.91 -25.95
N LEU A 177 10.10 10.07 -25.11
CA LEU A 177 10.11 9.65 -23.73
C LEU A 177 9.70 8.17 -23.62
N SER A 178 8.67 7.74 -24.35
CA SER A 178 8.18 6.35 -24.34
C SER A 178 9.25 5.31 -24.72
N LYS A 179 10.21 5.68 -25.57
CA LYS A 179 11.32 4.79 -25.98
C LYS A 179 12.42 4.60 -24.94
N ARG A 180 12.48 5.44 -23.91
CA ARG A 180 13.59 5.44 -22.94
C ARG A 180 13.17 5.01 -21.54
N MET A 181 11.88 5.18 -21.21
CA MET A 181 11.32 4.82 -19.91
C MET A 181 11.25 3.30 -19.74
N ASP A 182 11.26 2.86 -18.49
CA ASP A 182 10.89 1.50 -18.15
C ASP A 182 9.38 1.28 -18.35
N LYS A 183 8.98 0.06 -18.70
CA LYS A 183 7.59 -0.33 -18.93
C LYS A 183 6.69 -0.03 -17.73
N PHE A 184 7.17 -0.20 -16.49
CA PHE A 184 6.33 0.09 -15.31
C PHE A 184 5.92 1.57 -15.26
N MET A 185 6.80 2.48 -15.69
CA MET A 185 6.48 3.89 -15.76
C MET A 185 5.47 4.15 -16.87
N LEU A 186 5.68 3.54 -18.04
CA LEU A 186 4.79 3.68 -19.19
C LEU A 186 3.37 3.22 -18.86
N TYR A 187 3.21 2.07 -18.22
CA TYR A 187 1.91 1.55 -17.77
C TYR A 187 1.24 2.51 -16.78
N MET A 188 2.01 3.02 -15.80
CA MET A 188 1.53 3.96 -14.80
C MET A 188 1.05 5.29 -15.41
N LEU A 189 1.83 5.88 -16.30
CA LEU A 189 1.49 7.16 -16.93
C LEU A 189 0.22 7.02 -17.78
N ILE A 190 0.12 5.94 -18.56
CA ILE A 190 -1.08 5.67 -19.38
C ILE A 190 -2.29 5.43 -18.47
N ALA A 191 -2.20 4.54 -17.49
CA ALA A 191 -3.30 4.25 -16.58
C ALA A 191 -3.73 5.49 -15.78
N GLY A 192 -2.79 6.32 -15.34
CA GLY A 192 -3.10 7.56 -14.61
C GLY A 192 -3.83 8.59 -15.48
N LYS A 193 -3.43 8.76 -16.74
CA LYS A 193 -4.14 9.63 -17.68
C LYS A 193 -5.51 9.09 -18.06
N LYS A 194 -5.64 7.77 -18.25
CA LYS A 194 -6.95 7.13 -18.45
C LYS A 194 -7.88 7.32 -17.25
N ALA A 195 -7.36 7.29 -16.03
CA ALA A 195 -8.15 7.57 -14.82
C ALA A 195 -8.65 9.02 -14.77
N LEU A 196 -7.89 9.98 -15.30
CA LEU A 196 -8.34 11.37 -15.44
C LEU A 196 -9.42 11.52 -16.52
N GLU A 197 -9.24 10.86 -17.66
CA GLU A 197 -10.23 10.84 -18.75
C GLU A 197 -11.56 10.24 -18.27
N ASP A 198 -11.52 9.05 -17.66
CA ASP A 198 -12.68 8.39 -17.06
C ASP A 198 -13.34 9.25 -15.97
N GLY A 199 -12.53 9.97 -15.19
CA GLY A 199 -12.99 10.89 -14.17
C GLY A 199 -13.58 12.21 -14.69
N GLY A 200 -13.62 12.41 -16.01
CA GLY A 200 -14.12 13.63 -16.63
C GLY A 200 -13.29 14.87 -16.31
N VAL A 201 -11.97 14.71 -16.10
CA VAL A 201 -11.05 15.83 -15.86
C VAL A 201 -10.57 16.35 -17.22
N THR A 202 -11.39 17.19 -17.85
CA THR A 202 -11.09 17.85 -19.12
C THR A 202 -10.03 18.95 -18.96
N GLU A 203 -9.56 19.52 -20.07
CA GLU A 203 -8.63 20.67 -20.03
C GLU A 203 -9.21 21.84 -19.24
N ASP A 204 -10.48 22.19 -19.44
CA ASP A 204 -11.17 23.25 -18.69
C ASP A 204 -11.17 22.97 -17.17
N VAL A 205 -11.52 21.73 -16.78
CA VAL A 205 -11.48 21.34 -15.35
C VAL A 205 -10.04 21.44 -14.83
N MET A 206 -9.07 20.97 -15.61
CA MET A 206 -7.66 20.97 -15.26
C MET A 206 -7.13 22.40 -15.05
N GLU A 207 -7.62 23.41 -15.77
CA GLU A 207 -7.25 24.82 -15.56
C GLU A 207 -7.80 25.40 -14.27
N GLU A 208 -9.00 24.97 -13.85
CA GLU A 208 -9.65 25.44 -12.61
C GLU A 208 -9.13 24.76 -11.33
N LEU A 209 -8.45 23.60 -11.45
CA LEU A 209 -7.91 22.88 -10.30
C LEU A 209 -6.83 23.68 -9.57
N ASP A 210 -6.92 23.70 -8.24
CA ASP A 210 -5.79 24.06 -7.38
C ASP A 210 -4.72 22.97 -7.46
N LYS A 211 -3.66 23.26 -8.21
CA LYS A 211 -2.54 22.33 -8.46
C LYS A 211 -1.78 21.96 -7.19
N GLU A 212 -1.75 22.82 -6.18
CA GLU A 212 -1.12 22.53 -4.89
C GLU A 212 -1.92 21.50 -4.08
N LYS A 213 -3.20 21.33 -4.41
CA LYS A 213 -4.11 20.32 -3.83
C LYS A 213 -4.25 19.06 -4.68
N CYS A 214 -3.52 18.95 -5.80
CA CYS A 214 -3.57 17.77 -6.65
C CYS A 214 -2.29 16.93 -6.49
N GLY A 215 -2.41 15.65 -6.12
CA GLY A 215 -1.27 14.79 -5.78
C GLY A 215 -1.19 13.49 -6.60
N VAL A 216 -0.01 12.87 -6.63
CA VAL A 216 0.21 11.58 -7.32
C VAL A 216 0.95 10.63 -6.39
N LEU A 217 0.31 9.52 -6.04
CA LEU A 217 0.85 8.48 -5.18
C LEU A 217 0.62 7.11 -5.81
N ILE A 218 1.37 6.80 -6.87
CA ILE A 218 1.32 5.51 -7.55
C ILE A 218 2.66 4.79 -7.30
N GLY A 219 2.58 3.60 -6.72
CA GLY A 219 3.75 2.85 -6.27
C GLY A 219 4.22 1.82 -7.29
N SER A 220 5.41 1.28 -7.07
CA SER A 220 5.93 0.10 -7.77
C SER A 220 6.71 -0.75 -6.77
N ALA A 221 6.49 -2.06 -6.80
CA ALA A 221 7.22 -2.97 -5.93
C ALA A 221 8.70 -3.03 -6.35
N MET A 222 8.94 -3.20 -7.65
CA MET A 222 10.27 -3.52 -8.17
C MET A 222 10.94 -2.35 -8.91
N GLY A 223 10.18 -1.33 -9.29
CA GLY A 223 10.68 -0.18 -10.05
C GLY A 223 11.22 -0.59 -11.44
N GLY A 224 12.18 0.18 -11.94
CA GLY A 224 12.71 0.02 -13.29
C GLY A 224 13.81 -1.03 -13.38
N MET A 225 13.48 -2.28 -13.06
CA MET A 225 14.45 -3.37 -13.06
C MET A 225 15.07 -3.61 -14.44
N LYS A 226 14.33 -3.37 -15.54
CA LYS A 226 14.86 -3.57 -16.88
C LYS A 226 15.94 -2.54 -17.18
N VAL A 227 15.68 -1.27 -16.88
CA VAL A 227 16.67 -0.20 -17.02
C VAL A 227 17.92 -0.49 -16.19
N PHE A 228 17.74 -0.97 -14.95
CA PHE A 228 18.86 -1.31 -14.09
C PHE A 228 19.69 -2.49 -14.64
N ASN A 229 19.03 -3.54 -15.12
CA ASN A 229 19.69 -4.68 -15.76
C ASN A 229 20.49 -4.27 -17.00
N ASP A 230 19.90 -3.46 -17.89
CA ASP A 230 20.59 -2.96 -19.08
C ASP A 230 21.82 -2.11 -18.71
N ALA A 231 21.73 -1.35 -17.61
CA ALA A 231 22.84 -0.55 -17.12
C ALA A 231 23.99 -1.39 -16.57
N ILE A 232 23.71 -2.55 -15.94
CA ILE A 232 24.74 -3.51 -15.54
C ILE A 232 25.46 -4.05 -16.77
N GLU A 233 24.73 -4.44 -17.81
CA GLU A 233 25.35 -4.95 -19.05
C GLU A 233 26.19 -3.88 -19.75
N ALA A 234 25.73 -2.63 -19.77
CA ALA A 234 26.52 -1.50 -20.26
C ALA A 234 27.79 -1.27 -19.41
N LEU A 235 27.68 -1.38 -18.07
CA LEU A 235 28.78 -1.20 -17.14
C LEU A 235 29.89 -2.24 -17.34
N ARG A 236 29.53 -3.49 -17.69
CA ARG A 236 30.51 -4.55 -18.03
C ARG A 236 31.42 -4.16 -19.19
N ILE A 237 30.94 -3.29 -20.10
CA ILE A 237 31.74 -2.73 -21.18
C ILE A 237 32.50 -1.49 -20.68
N SER A 238 31.78 -0.50 -20.13
CA SER A 238 32.34 0.72 -19.53
C SER A 238 31.24 1.56 -18.88
N TYR A 239 31.55 2.26 -17.77
CA TYR A 239 30.62 3.25 -17.17
C TYR A 239 30.15 4.31 -18.18
N ARG A 240 30.96 4.63 -19.19
CA ARG A 240 30.63 5.61 -20.25
C ARG A 240 29.52 5.14 -21.19
N LYS A 241 29.19 3.85 -21.20
CA LYS A 241 28.12 3.27 -22.01
C LYS A 241 26.79 3.23 -21.27
N MET A 242 26.77 3.51 -19.97
CA MET A 242 25.53 3.52 -19.20
C MET A 242 24.59 4.62 -19.67
N ASN A 243 23.29 4.32 -19.67
CA ASN A 243 22.27 5.32 -19.94
C ASN A 243 22.31 6.40 -18.84
N PRO A 244 22.45 7.70 -19.16
CA PRO A 244 22.44 8.77 -18.16
C PRO A 244 21.13 8.86 -17.37
N PHE A 245 20.04 8.31 -17.90
CA PHE A 245 18.74 8.22 -17.24
C PHE A 245 18.55 6.92 -16.45
N CYS A 246 19.60 6.09 -16.29
CA CYS A 246 19.51 4.83 -15.55
C CYS A 246 18.95 5.03 -14.14
N VAL A 247 19.54 5.92 -13.35
CA VAL A 247 19.12 6.13 -11.96
C VAL A 247 17.69 6.68 -11.91
N PRO A 248 17.34 7.78 -12.63
CA PRO A 248 15.97 8.27 -12.64
C PRO A 248 14.95 7.21 -13.05
N PHE A 249 15.18 6.43 -14.11
CA PHE A 249 14.18 5.49 -14.60
C PHE A 249 14.16 4.16 -13.84
N ALA A 250 15.16 3.88 -13.00
CA ALA A 250 15.15 2.71 -12.14
C ALA A 250 14.37 2.93 -10.83
N THR A 251 14.29 4.17 -10.32
CA THR A 251 13.68 4.41 -9.00
C THR A 251 12.15 4.30 -9.03
N THR A 252 11.59 3.73 -7.97
CA THR A 252 10.14 3.46 -7.83
C THR A 252 9.26 4.71 -7.77
N ASN A 253 9.85 5.89 -7.52
CA ASN A 253 9.14 7.16 -7.44
C ASN A 253 9.05 7.93 -8.75
N MET A 254 9.89 7.60 -9.73
CA MET A 254 10.03 8.45 -10.91
C MET A 254 8.78 8.44 -11.79
N GLY A 255 8.06 7.32 -11.88
CA GLY A 255 6.79 7.26 -12.61
C GLY A 255 5.77 8.29 -12.08
N SER A 256 5.55 8.30 -10.76
CA SER A 256 4.65 9.26 -10.10
C SER A 256 5.15 10.71 -10.23
N ALA A 257 6.45 10.94 -10.10
CA ALA A 257 7.05 12.26 -10.30
C ALA A 257 6.85 12.78 -11.73
N MET A 258 7.05 11.92 -12.74
CA MET A 258 6.89 12.28 -14.14
C MET A 258 5.44 12.55 -14.50
N LEU A 259 4.50 11.78 -13.98
CA LEU A 259 3.08 12.04 -14.19
C LEU A 259 2.67 13.38 -13.54
N ALA A 260 3.14 13.67 -12.33
CA ALA A 260 2.86 14.97 -11.70
C ALA A 260 3.49 16.14 -12.47
N MET A 261 4.72 16.00 -12.97
CA MET A 261 5.36 17.00 -13.83
C MET A 261 4.57 17.26 -15.12
N ASP A 262 4.04 16.19 -15.72
CA ASP A 262 3.24 16.26 -16.95
C ASP A 262 1.88 16.93 -16.72
N LEU A 263 1.27 16.74 -15.54
CA LEU A 263 -0.01 17.33 -15.15
C LEU A 263 0.11 18.72 -14.49
N GLY A 264 1.33 19.13 -14.14
CA GLY A 264 1.59 20.32 -13.32
C GLY A 264 1.08 20.22 -11.88
N TRP A 265 0.94 19.01 -11.34
CA TRP A 265 0.41 18.76 -9.99
C TRP A 265 1.51 18.91 -8.93
N MET A 266 1.23 19.70 -7.88
CA MET A 266 2.21 20.15 -6.87
C MET A 266 1.90 19.64 -5.45
N GLY A 267 0.81 18.87 -5.29
CA GLY A 267 0.45 18.24 -4.02
C GLY A 267 1.33 17.04 -3.66
N PRO A 268 0.88 16.20 -2.70
CA PRO A 268 1.68 15.07 -2.20
C PRO A 268 2.15 14.13 -3.31
N ASN A 269 3.47 13.94 -3.40
CA ASN A 269 4.10 13.05 -4.37
C ASN A 269 5.33 12.35 -3.76
N TYR A 270 5.23 11.03 -3.62
CA TYR A 270 6.30 10.14 -3.18
C TYR A 270 5.96 8.71 -3.63
N SER A 271 6.81 7.74 -3.32
CA SER A 271 6.55 6.33 -3.64
C SER A 271 6.51 5.49 -2.39
N ILE A 272 5.60 4.54 -2.39
CA ILE A 272 5.55 3.44 -1.43
C ILE A 272 5.91 2.17 -2.21
N SER A 273 6.78 1.35 -1.63
CA SER A 273 7.04 -0.01 -2.11
C SER A 273 6.90 -0.97 -0.93
N THR A 274 5.85 -1.79 -0.98
CA THR A 274 5.53 -2.81 0.02
C THR A 274 5.22 -4.15 -0.66
N ALA A 275 6.00 -4.47 -1.69
CA ALA A 275 5.82 -5.67 -2.51
C ALA A 275 4.37 -5.77 -3.06
N CYS A 276 3.72 -6.92 -2.91
CA CYS A 276 2.37 -7.16 -3.40
C CYS A 276 1.30 -6.21 -2.81
N ALA A 277 1.56 -5.55 -1.68
CA ALA A 277 0.62 -4.64 -1.02
C ALA A 277 0.78 -3.16 -1.47
N THR A 278 1.70 -2.87 -2.39
CA THR A 278 2.10 -1.51 -2.76
C THR A 278 0.91 -0.61 -3.12
N SER A 279 0.04 -1.06 -4.02
CA SER A 279 -1.12 -0.28 -4.47
C SER A 279 -2.10 0.02 -3.33
N ASN A 280 -2.36 -0.94 -2.43
CA ASN A 280 -3.24 -0.77 -1.28
C ASN A 280 -2.70 0.29 -0.31
N PHE A 281 -1.38 0.30 -0.07
CA PHE A 281 -0.75 1.33 0.75
C PHE A 281 -0.86 2.71 0.09
N CYS A 282 -0.64 2.80 -1.22
CA CYS A 282 -0.79 4.03 -1.97
C CYS A 282 -2.22 4.60 -1.88
N ILE A 283 -3.24 3.77 -2.11
CA ILE A 283 -4.66 4.18 -2.04
C ILE A 283 -5.00 4.69 -0.63
N LEU A 284 -4.62 3.95 0.42
CA LEU A 284 -4.89 4.34 1.80
C LEU A 284 -4.19 5.65 2.19
N ASN A 285 -2.93 5.83 1.79
CA ASN A 285 -2.19 7.05 2.11
C ASN A 285 -2.71 8.26 1.32
N ALA A 286 -3.10 8.08 0.06
CA ALA A 286 -3.77 9.12 -0.72
C ALA A 286 -5.08 9.57 -0.06
N ALA A 287 -5.92 8.61 0.35
CA ALA A 287 -7.12 8.89 1.12
C ALA A 287 -6.81 9.67 2.42
N ASN A 288 -5.76 9.28 3.15
CA ASN A 288 -5.35 9.97 4.37
C ASN A 288 -4.89 11.42 4.12
N HIS A 289 -4.18 11.71 3.03
CA HIS A 289 -3.83 13.08 2.65
C HIS A 289 -5.09 13.93 2.43
N MET A 290 -6.09 13.41 1.72
CA MET A 290 -7.36 14.12 1.52
C MET A 290 -8.15 14.31 2.81
N ILE A 291 -8.26 13.28 3.65
CA ILE A 291 -8.93 13.34 4.96
C ILE A 291 -8.31 14.42 5.85
N ARG A 292 -6.98 14.60 5.78
CA ARG A 292 -6.24 15.63 6.53
C ARG A 292 -6.32 17.03 5.94
N GLY A 293 -6.94 17.21 4.78
CA GLY A 293 -7.01 18.52 4.12
C GLY A 293 -5.80 18.87 3.26
N GLU A 294 -4.88 17.93 3.04
CA GLU A 294 -3.61 18.17 2.35
C GLU A 294 -3.77 18.15 0.82
N ALA A 295 -4.73 17.38 0.30
CA ALA A 295 -5.08 17.30 -1.12
C ALA A 295 -6.60 17.25 -1.31
N ASP A 296 -7.06 17.58 -2.51
CA ASP A 296 -8.46 17.54 -2.94
C ASP A 296 -8.69 16.51 -4.04
N MET A 297 -7.64 16.22 -4.81
CA MET A 297 -7.65 15.23 -5.88
C MET A 297 -6.32 14.48 -5.88
N MET A 298 -6.35 13.14 -5.97
CA MET A 298 -5.14 12.34 -6.02
C MET A 298 -5.26 11.15 -6.96
N LEU A 299 -4.24 10.96 -7.81
CA LEU A 299 -4.04 9.71 -8.53
C LEU A 299 -3.29 8.73 -7.64
N CYS A 300 -3.81 7.53 -7.45
CA CYS A 300 -3.16 6.52 -6.61
C CYS A 300 -3.35 5.09 -7.12
N GLY A 301 -2.39 4.22 -6.83
CA GLY A 301 -2.43 2.83 -7.29
C GLY A 301 -1.06 2.18 -7.34
N GLY A 302 -0.87 1.28 -8.31
CA GLY A 302 0.40 0.57 -8.49
C GLY A 302 0.71 0.21 -9.94
N SER A 303 2.00 -0.01 -10.23
CA SER A 303 2.48 -0.48 -11.52
C SER A 303 3.77 -1.30 -11.38
N ASP A 304 3.87 -2.40 -12.13
CA ASP A 304 5.06 -3.23 -12.22
C ASP A 304 5.21 -3.87 -13.61
N ALA A 305 6.46 -4.07 -14.04
CA ALA A 305 6.82 -4.66 -15.32
C ALA A 305 8.00 -5.65 -15.18
N ALA A 306 7.81 -6.65 -14.31
CA ALA A 306 8.87 -7.58 -13.92
C ALA A 306 9.04 -8.79 -14.85
N ILE A 307 8.36 -8.85 -16.00
CA ILE A 307 8.48 -9.94 -16.98
C ILE A 307 9.74 -9.70 -17.83
N ILE A 308 10.88 -9.91 -17.18
CA ILE A 308 12.23 -9.80 -17.74
C ILE A 308 13.10 -10.94 -17.19
N PRO A 309 14.23 -11.29 -17.83
CA PRO A 309 15.03 -12.45 -17.42
C PRO A 309 15.43 -12.46 -15.94
N ILE A 310 15.88 -11.33 -15.40
CA ILE A 310 16.27 -11.20 -13.98
C ILE A 310 15.08 -11.32 -13.03
N GLY A 311 13.91 -10.80 -13.40
CA GLY A 311 12.68 -10.89 -12.62
C GLY A 311 12.17 -12.33 -12.55
N LEU A 312 12.05 -12.98 -13.71
CA LEU A 312 11.67 -14.39 -13.80
C LEU A 312 12.67 -15.28 -13.04
N GLY A 313 13.97 -15.06 -13.23
CA GLY A 313 15.03 -15.83 -12.57
C GLY A 313 15.00 -15.72 -11.04
N GLY A 314 14.78 -14.51 -10.52
CA GLY A 314 14.66 -14.28 -9.07
C GLY A 314 13.52 -15.07 -8.44
N PHE A 315 12.31 -14.98 -9.00
CA PHE A 315 11.15 -15.71 -8.46
C PHE A 315 11.23 -17.22 -8.68
N VAL A 316 11.88 -17.68 -9.76
CA VAL A 316 12.22 -19.09 -9.96
C VAL A 316 13.17 -19.59 -8.86
N ALA A 317 14.20 -18.82 -8.51
CA ALA A 317 15.18 -19.20 -7.50
C ALA A 317 14.53 -19.37 -6.12
N CYS A 318 13.55 -18.52 -5.79
CA CYS A 318 12.76 -18.63 -4.56
C CYS A 318 11.62 -19.67 -4.63
N LYS A 319 11.51 -20.43 -5.73
CA LYS A 319 10.49 -21.48 -5.95
C LYS A 319 9.04 -20.96 -5.78
N ALA A 320 8.80 -19.70 -6.15
CA ALA A 320 7.50 -19.06 -5.92
C ALA A 320 6.53 -19.19 -7.10
N LEU A 321 7.02 -19.55 -8.29
CA LEU A 321 6.24 -19.56 -9.52
C LEU A 321 5.68 -20.95 -9.86
N SER A 322 4.46 -20.96 -10.41
CA SER A 322 3.90 -22.14 -11.06
C SER A 322 4.77 -22.58 -12.25
N LYS A 323 4.87 -23.89 -12.46
CA LYS A 323 5.64 -24.49 -13.56
C LYS A 323 4.72 -25.15 -14.61
N ARG A 324 3.43 -24.86 -14.56
CA ARG A 324 2.40 -25.46 -15.43
C ARG A 324 2.42 -24.86 -16.84
N ASN A 325 3.54 -25.02 -17.54
CA ASN A 325 3.73 -24.46 -18.88
C ASN A 325 2.78 -25.08 -19.92
N GLY A 326 2.37 -26.35 -19.74
CA GLY A 326 1.50 -27.05 -20.69
C GLY A 326 0.02 -26.63 -20.67
N ASP A 327 -0.41 -25.85 -19.67
CA ASP A 327 -1.76 -25.27 -19.62
C ASP A 327 -1.71 -23.89 -18.93
N PRO A 328 -1.18 -22.86 -19.62
CA PRO A 328 -0.92 -21.54 -19.03
C PRO A 328 -2.18 -20.92 -18.42
N THR A 329 -3.31 -21.06 -19.12
CA THR A 329 -4.60 -20.47 -18.71
C THR A 329 -5.15 -21.01 -17.40
N LYS A 330 -4.70 -22.21 -16.98
CA LYS A 330 -5.09 -22.83 -15.72
C LYS A 330 -3.98 -22.80 -14.67
N ALA A 331 -2.83 -22.17 -14.93
CA ALA A 331 -1.71 -22.18 -13.99
C ALA A 331 -2.03 -21.41 -12.69
N SER A 332 -2.63 -20.23 -12.80
CA SER A 332 -3.11 -19.48 -11.64
C SER A 332 -4.44 -20.06 -11.17
N ARG A 333 -4.42 -20.75 -10.03
CA ARG A 333 -5.59 -21.46 -9.47
C ARG A 333 -5.68 -21.27 -7.94
N PRO A 334 -6.00 -20.06 -7.48
CA PRO A 334 -6.15 -19.79 -6.04
C PRO A 334 -7.05 -20.81 -5.36
N TRP A 335 -6.61 -21.29 -4.19
CA TRP A 335 -7.30 -22.29 -3.35
C TRP A 335 -7.46 -23.71 -3.94
N ASP A 336 -7.12 -23.96 -5.20
CA ASP A 336 -7.12 -25.31 -5.76
C ASP A 336 -6.07 -26.20 -5.06
N VAL A 337 -6.39 -27.48 -4.91
CA VAL A 337 -5.50 -28.48 -4.24
C VAL A 337 -4.22 -28.71 -5.03
N ASN A 338 -4.23 -28.48 -6.35
CA ASN A 338 -3.10 -28.67 -7.24
C ASN A 338 -2.41 -27.36 -7.63
N ARG A 339 -2.61 -26.27 -6.86
CA ARG A 339 -1.85 -25.02 -7.03
C ARG A 339 -0.38 -25.26 -6.66
N ASP A 340 0.53 -24.71 -7.46
CA ASP A 340 1.99 -24.98 -7.34
C ASP A 340 2.86 -23.71 -7.31
N GLY A 341 2.24 -22.55 -7.12
CA GLY A 341 2.89 -21.24 -7.10
C GLY A 341 1.99 -20.17 -7.72
N PHE A 342 2.42 -18.91 -7.66
CA PHE A 342 1.71 -17.83 -8.37
C PHE A 342 2.20 -17.74 -9.82
N VAL A 343 1.45 -17.02 -10.66
CA VAL A 343 1.87 -16.68 -12.02
C VAL A 343 2.13 -15.17 -12.07
N MET A 344 3.31 -14.76 -12.55
CA MET A 344 3.64 -13.34 -12.65
C MET A 344 2.75 -12.65 -13.68
N GLY A 345 2.43 -11.38 -13.44
CA GLY A 345 1.82 -10.49 -14.41
C GLY A 345 2.52 -9.14 -14.41
N GLU A 346 2.31 -8.35 -15.46
CA GLU A 346 2.70 -6.95 -15.53
C GLU A 346 1.50 -6.06 -15.82
N GLY A 347 1.61 -4.77 -15.46
CA GLY A 347 0.56 -3.80 -15.71
C GLY A 347 0.51 -2.69 -14.68
N ALA A 348 -0.56 -1.90 -14.76
CA ALA A 348 -0.87 -0.83 -13.83
C ALA A 348 -2.38 -0.76 -13.55
N GLY A 349 -2.73 -0.33 -12.34
CA GLY A 349 -4.08 0.05 -11.95
C GLY A 349 -4.03 1.34 -11.15
N VAL A 350 -4.79 2.34 -11.57
CA VAL A 350 -4.79 3.69 -10.98
C VAL A 350 -6.23 4.13 -10.75
N LEU A 351 -6.47 4.71 -9.58
CA LEU A 351 -7.72 5.36 -9.20
C LEU A 351 -7.50 6.86 -9.10
N LEU A 352 -8.49 7.62 -9.58
CA LEU A 352 -8.65 9.03 -9.25
C LEU A 352 -9.53 9.12 -8.00
N LEU A 353 -8.92 9.55 -6.90
CA LEU A 353 -9.63 9.87 -5.68
C LEU A 353 -9.86 11.36 -5.57
N GLU A 354 -10.98 11.74 -4.97
CA GLU A 354 -11.39 13.12 -4.85
C GLU A 354 -12.13 13.37 -3.53
N GLU A 355 -12.03 14.58 -2.99
CA GLU A 355 -12.87 14.99 -1.88
C GLU A 355 -14.33 15.12 -2.33
N LEU A 356 -15.27 14.60 -1.54
CA LEU A 356 -16.67 14.46 -1.94
C LEU A 356 -17.31 15.78 -2.38
N GLU A 357 -17.14 16.86 -1.62
CA GLU A 357 -17.75 18.13 -1.97
C GLU A 357 -17.04 18.76 -3.18
N HIS A 358 -15.73 18.54 -3.36
CA HIS A 358 -15.00 18.88 -4.58
C HIS A 358 -15.57 18.14 -5.81
N ALA A 359 -15.73 16.82 -5.72
CA ALA A 359 -16.32 15.99 -6.77
C ALA A 359 -17.74 16.45 -7.14
N LYS A 360 -18.59 16.72 -6.14
CA LYS A 360 -19.94 17.22 -6.36
C LYS A 360 -19.97 18.59 -7.05
N ARG A 361 -19.08 19.52 -6.67
CA ARG A 361 -19.04 20.87 -7.25
C ARG A 361 -18.82 20.85 -8.76
N ARG A 362 -17.96 19.94 -9.24
CA ARG A 362 -17.71 19.77 -10.68
C ARG A 362 -18.64 18.76 -11.37
N GLY A 363 -19.62 18.19 -10.65
CA GLY A 363 -20.56 17.22 -11.21
C GLY A 363 -19.95 15.87 -11.58
N ALA A 364 -18.91 15.42 -10.87
CA ALA A 364 -18.22 14.17 -11.16
C ALA A 364 -19.11 12.94 -10.98
N THR A 365 -18.90 11.93 -11.83
CA THR A 365 -19.39 10.57 -11.57
C THR A 365 -18.69 10.01 -10.34
N ILE A 366 -19.44 9.42 -9.41
CA ILE A 366 -18.91 8.81 -8.19
C ILE A 366 -19.16 7.30 -8.25
N TYR A 367 -18.08 6.52 -8.32
CA TYR A 367 -18.15 5.06 -8.37
C TYR A 367 -18.36 4.45 -6.99
N ALA A 368 -17.59 4.94 -6.00
CA ALA A 368 -17.59 4.41 -4.66
C ALA A 368 -17.07 5.46 -3.67
N GLU A 369 -17.39 5.26 -2.40
CA GLU A 369 -16.83 6.02 -1.29
C GLU A 369 -15.74 5.20 -0.59
N PHE A 370 -14.60 5.82 -0.32
CA PHE A 370 -13.55 5.21 0.49
C PHE A 370 -13.93 5.31 1.96
N LEU A 371 -14.32 4.17 2.53
CA LEU A 371 -14.77 4.12 3.92
C LEU A 371 -13.65 3.80 4.91
N GLY A 372 -12.52 3.25 4.45
CA GLY A 372 -11.41 2.92 5.34
C GLY A 372 -10.41 1.91 4.80
N GLY A 373 -9.28 1.80 5.51
CA GLY A 373 -8.25 0.80 5.29
C GLY A 373 -7.28 0.76 6.46
N SER A 374 -6.48 -0.30 6.54
CA SER A 374 -5.45 -0.44 7.57
C SER A 374 -4.22 -1.16 7.03
N PHE A 375 -3.19 -1.29 7.85
CA PHE A 375 -2.03 -2.14 7.57
C PHE A 375 -1.57 -2.81 8.86
N THR A 376 -1.04 -4.01 8.72
CA THR A 376 -0.46 -4.83 9.79
C THR A 376 0.82 -5.48 9.28
N CYS A 377 1.64 -5.98 10.21
CA CYS A 377 2.83 -6.77 9.89
C CYS A 377 2.74 -8.09 10.66
N ASP A 378 3.03 -9.19 9.97
CA ASP A 378 3.03 -10.52 10.56
C ASP A 378 4.18 -10.70 11.56
N ALA A 379 5.30 -10.02 11.31
CA ALA A 379 6.53 -10.16 12.10
C ALA A 379 6.93 -11.62 12.33
N TYR A 380 6.82 -12.43 11.27
CA TYR A 380 6.93 -13.90 11.33
C TYR A 380 8.04 -14.43 10.41
N HIS A 381 7.83 -14.37 9.10
CA HIS A 381 8.76 -14.86 8.10
C HIS A 381 8.89 -13.88 6.95
N MET A 382 10.01 -13.93 6.23
CA MET A 382 10.30 -12.99 5.14
C MET A 382 9.31 -13.12 3.96
N THR A 383 8.88 -14.35 3.65
CA THR A 383 8.05 -14.65 2.46
C THR A 383 6.86 -15.56 2.76
N GLU A 384 6.81 -16.16 3.94
CA GLU A 384 5.73 -17.09 4.29
C GLU A 384 4.74 -16.34 5.19
N PRO A 385 3.43 -16.44 4.93
CA PRO A 385 2.44 -15.86 5.82
C PRO A 385 2.44 -16.58 7.17
N HIS A 386 2.02 -15.90 8.23
CA HIS A 386 1.84 -16.55 9.53
C HIS A 386 0.78 -17.68 9.44
N PRO A 387 1.06 -18.91 9.92
CA PRO A 387 0.21 -20.08 9.71
C PRO A 387 -1.21 -19.92 10.27
N ASP A 388 -1.34 -19.28 11.44
CA ASP A 388 -2.65 -19.08 12.09
C ASP A 388 -3.52 -18.00 11.43
N GLY A 389 -2.96 -17.15 10.55
CA GLY A 389 -3.72 -16.05 9.93
C GLY A 389 -4.21 -14.94 10.89
N ASN A 390 -3.94 -15.02 12.19
CA ASN A 390 -4.43 -14.08 13.23
C ASN A 390 -4.21 -12.58 12.93
N LYS A 391 -3.21 -12.23 12.11
CA LYS A 391 -2.93 -10.83 11.72
C LYS A 391 -3.83 -10.35 10.58
N LEU A 392 -4.32 -11.26 9.73
CA LEU A 392 -5.40 -10.96 8.79
C LEU A 392 -6.69 -10.61 9.55
N ASP A 393 -7.00 -11.32 10.63
CA ASP A 393 -8.17 -10.99 11.48
C ASP A 393 -8.03 -9.59 12.10
N LEU A 394 -6.83 -9.27 12.61
CA LEU A 394 -6.55 -7.93 13.14
C LEU A 394 -6.66 -6.84 12.06
N TYR A 395 -6.20 -7.13 10.84
CA TYR A 395 -6.35 -6.24 9.69
C TYR A 395 -7.83 -5.98 9.38
N TYR A 396 -8.63 -7.04 9.24
CA TYR A 396 -10.07 -6.90 8.98
C TYR A 396 -10.76 -6.13 10.10
N TYR A 397 -10.46 -6.47 11.36
CA TYR A 397 -11.01 -5.77 12.52
C TYR A 397 -10.68 -4.28 12.50
N LYS A 398 -9.43 -3.89 12.24
CA LYS A 398 -9.02 -2.48 12.17
C LYS A 398 -9.69 -1.75 11.01
N SER A 399 -9.75 -2.36 9.84
CA SER A 399 -10.40 -1.80 8.66
C SER A 399 -11.91 -1.60 8.90
N LEU A 400 -12.60 -2.61 9.44
CA LEU A 400 -14.01 -2.53 9.83
C LEU A 400 -14.25 -1.50 10.93
N HIS A 401 -13.39 -1.43 11.93
CA HIS A 401 -13.51 -0.45 13.01
C HIS A 401 -13.38 0.98 12.47
N PHE A 402 -12.49 1.21 11.50
CA PHE A 402 -12.40 2.49 10.81
C PHE A 402 -13.72 2.80 10.10
N CYS A 403 -14.27 1.88 9.31
CA CYS A 403 -15.56 2.06 8.62
C CYS A 403 -16.71 2.31 9.60
N ILE A 404 -16.79 1.58 10.71
CA ILE A 404 -17.84 1.77 11.73
C ILE A 404 -17.71 3.14 12.40
N SER A 405 -16.48 3.57 12.69
CA SER A 405 -16.22 4.91 13.26
C SER A 405 -16.64 5.99 12.28
N TYR A 406 -16.38 5.78 10.99
CA TYR A 406 -16.81 6.65 9.90
C TYR A 406 -18.35 6.73 9.78
N PHE A 407 -19.05 5.60 9.76
CA PHE A 407 -20.52 5.58 9.70
C PHE A 407 -21.18 6.22 10.92
N ARG A 408 -20.64 6.01 12.12
CA ARG A 408 -21.13 6.67 13.34
C ARG A 408 -20.99 8.18 13.24
N TRP A 409 -19.84 8.65 12.75
CA TRP A 409 -19.63 10.08 12.52
C TRP A 409 -20.63 10.63 11.49
N GLN A 410 -20.83 9.95 10.37
CA GLN A 410 -21.77 10.36 9.33
C GLN A 410 -23.21 10.48 9.87
N CYS A 411 -23.68 9.49 10.63
CA CYS A 411 -25.01 9.54 11.23
C CYS A 411 -25.19 10.75 12.17
N HIS A 412 -24.15 11.10 12.94
CA HIS A 412 -24.19 12.28 13.82
C HIS A 412 -24.23 13.60 13.03
N GLU A 413 -23.48 13.72 11.93
CA GLU A 413 -23.52 14.90 11.06
C GLU A 413 -24.86 15.06 10.35
N ASP A 414 -25.42 13.98 9.82
CA ASP A 414 -26.71 14.03 9.14
C ASP A 414 -27.83 14.43 10.13
N GLN A 415 -27.78 13.94 11.37
CA GLN A 415 -28.69 14.37 12.45
C GLN A 415 -28.48 15.82 12.89
N ALA A 416 -27.27 16.38 12.75
CA ALA A 416 -26.99 17.78 13.08
C ALA A 416 -27.44 18.75 11.98
N ARG A 417 -27.73 18.25 10.77
CA ARG A 417 -28.19 19.05 9.62
C ARG A 417 -29.71 19.03 9.41
N THR A 418 -30.43 18.09 10.02
CA THR A 418 -31.89 18.05 10.13
C THR A 418 -32.35 18.80 11.36
#